data_AF-A0A2G6R7C6-F1
#
_entry.id   AF-A0A2G6R7C6-F1
#
_cell.length_a   1.000
_cell.length_b   1.000
_cell.length_c   1.000
_cell.angle_alpha   90.00
_cell.angle_beta   90.00
_cell.angle_gamma   90.00
#
_symmetry.space_group_name_H-M   'P 1'
#
loop_
_entity.id
_entity.type
_entity.pdbx_description
1 polymer ?
#
loop_
_entity_poly.entity_id
_entity_poly.type
_entity_poly.pdbx_seq_one_letter_code
_entity_poly.pdbx_strand_id
1 'polypeptide(L)'
;MKDKLYSKGVSMKNGLVMFTLATLIFTGCANSNSNTNMIKKMDIAQKDFISENALHDAVRANDLETVRFLVGQGIDVNSKNINGSTALHIAVELNEYEISKFLVENGASVNTMDKYMDTPLLDATRDNYTEVSKLLICSGAERNVVDKHGMSPLSNSAKSKNFDLVKMIRADNLNPYCRAPKKTEEVAEQVKEEQETTETNETNAVVFVGLYDALMKEFKDDFVKWNATLTKDDLLVRFNNPAALFEVGKNDLNDEFTGILSDFFPRYVKIVEEYKKQIKEIRIEGHSSSEYESVPTKEEKYLLNEKLSTQRAEAVRNYAVNDTLPKDDKDQEWVDQTFKSYGMSSSEPILNPDGSENAVFSRRVEFRIVQNEL
;
A
#
# COMPACT_ATOMS: atom_id res chain seq x y z
N MET A 1 -60.82 5.01 9.60
CA MET A 1 -59.83 5.70 8.76
C MET A 1 -58.50 5.90 9.49
N LYS A 2 -58.31 5.37 10.70
CA LYS A 2 -57.60 4.09 10.92
C LYS A 2 -57.75 3.07 9.78
N ASP A 3 -56.62 2.45 9.45
CA ASP A 3 -56.36 1.30 8.57
C ASP A 3 -55.80 1.57 7.18
N LYS A 4 -54.69 0.85 6.94
CA LYS A 4 -53.89 0.69 5.71
C LYS A 4 -52.80 1.73 5.47
N LEU A 5 -51.70 1.57 6.19
CA LEU A 5 -50.36 1.33 5.63
C LEU A 5 -49.46 0.68 6.71
N TYR A 6 -49.98 -0.39 7.32
CA TYR A 6 -49.20 -1.38 8.07
C TYR A 6 -49.14 -2.64 7.20
N SER A 7 -48.17 -2.73 6.29
CA SER A 7 -47.65 -4.01 5.82
C SER A 7 -46.29 -3.85 5.16
N LYS A 8 -45.26 -3.80 6.00
CA LYS A 8 -44.03 -4.60 5.88
C LYS A 8 -43.16 -4.19 7.07
N GLY A 9 -42.93 -5.17 7.95
CA GLY A 9 -42.27 -4.95 9.22
C GLY A 9 -40.86 -4.41 9.04
N VAL A 10 -40.65 -3.17 9.48
CA VAL A 10 -39.33 -2.71 9.91
C VAL A 10 -39.44 -2.55 11.42
N SER A 11 -38.70 -3.40 12.13
CA SER A 11 -38.63 -3.45 13.58
C SER A 11 -38.26 -2.07 14.16
N MET A 12 -39.12 -1.51 15.01
CA MET A 12 -38.92 -0.28 15.79
C MET A 12 -37.70 -0.31 16.74
N LYS A 13 -36.87 -1.36 16.71
CA LYS A 13 -35.60 -1.43 17.46
C LYS A 13 -34.45 -0.68 16.78
N ASN A 14 -34.53 -0.38 15.49
CA ASN A 14 -33.44 0.28 14.76
C ASN A 14 -33.47 1.80 14.88
N GLY A 15 -34.62 2.42 15.17
CA GLY A 15 -34.73 3.88 15.27
C GLY A 15 -34.05 4.49 16.50
N LEU A 16 -33.91 3.73 17.59
CA LEU A 16 -33.30 4.22 18.82
C LEU A 16 -31.77 4.08 18.82
N VAL A 17 -31.22 3.10 18.10
CA VAL A 17 -29.78 2.91 17.91
C VAL A 17 -29.21 3.95 16.92
N MET A 18 -30.02 4.39 15.95
CA MET A 18 -29.66 5.42 14.97
C MET A 18 -29.45 6.81 15.59
N PHE A 19 -30.11 7.12 16.71
CA PHE A 19 -29.98 8.42 17.38
C PHE A 19 -28.78 8.49 18.33
N THR A 20 -28.30 7.34 18.82
CA THR A 20 -27.11 7.25 19.69
C THR A 20 -25.78 7.26 18.92
N LEU A 21 -25.76 6.81 17.66
CA LEU A 21 -24.50 6.74 16.88
C LEU A 21 -24.02 8.11 16.36
N ALA A 22 -24.94 8.97 15.92
CA ALA A 22 -24.59 10.30 15.43
C ALA A 22 -24.07 11.22 16.56
N THR A 23 -24.46 10.94 17.82
CA THR A 23 -24.02 11.73 18.98
C THR A 23 -22.62 11.32 19.47
N LEU A 24 -22.22 10.04 19.35
CA LEU A 24 -20.91 9.57 19.80
C LEU A 24 -19.73 9.95 18.89
N ILE A 25 -19.98 10.22 17.60
CA ILE A 25 -18.97 10.79 16.69
C ILE A 25 -18.77 12.29 16.98
N PHE A 26 -19.78 12.97 17.54
CA PHE A 26 -19.77 14.43 17.72
C PHE A 26 -19.40 14.92 19.13
N THR A 27 -19.46 14.09 20.17
CA THR A 27 -18.98 14.49 21.50
C THR A 27 -17.59 13.95 21.75
N GLY A 28 -16.58 14.76 21.45
CA GLY A 28 -15.20 14.50 21.83
C GLY A 28 -15.08 14.22 23.32
N CYS A 29 -14.50 13.07 23.65
CA CYS A 29 -13.70 12.85 24.84
C CYS A 29 -12.71 11.72 24.52
N ALA A 30 -11.44 11.98 24.76
CA ALA A 30 -10.31 11.10 24.53
C ALA A 30 -10.55 9.66 25.02
N ASN A 31 -10.62 8.70 24.10
CA ASN A 31 -10.21 7.31 24.35
C ASN A 31 -10.03 6.55 23.01
N SER A 32 -8.77 6.39 22.58
CA SER A 32 -8.37 5.82 21.28
C SER A 32 -8.63 4.31 21.12
N ASN A 33 -9.06 3.59 22.17
CA ASN A 33 -9.14 2.13 22.16
C ASN A 33 -10.57 1.55 22.02
N SER A 34 -11.63 2.38 22.07
CA SER A 34 -13.02 1.89 22.00
C SER A 34 -13.62 1.93 20.59
N ASN A 35 -13.19 2.86 19.73
CA ASN A 35 -13.79 3.05 18.40
C ASN A 35 -13.25 2.07 17.35
N THR A 36 -11.97 1.68 17.44
CA THR A 36 -11.31 0.70 16.56
C THR A 36 -11.96 -0.69 16.62
N ASN A 37 -12.44 -1.11 17.80
CA ASN A 37 -13.15 -2.38 17.98
C ASN A 37 -14.59 -2.39 17.45
N MET A 38 -15.20 -1.21 17.24
CA MET A 38 -16.56 -1.09 16.73
C MET A 38 -16.60 -1.11 15.19
N ILE A 39 -15.61 -0.47 14.55
CA ILE A 39 -15.45 -0.51 13.08
C ILE A 39 -14.99 -1.91 12.63
N LYS A 40 -14.10 -2.57 13.37
CA LYS A 40 -13.66 -3.96 13.11
C LYS A 40 -14.81 -5.00 13.24
N LYS A 41 -15.95 -4.65 13.85
CA LYS A 41 -17.13 -5.53 14.02
C LYS A 41 -18.30 -5.24 13.06
N MET A 42 -18.16 -4.28 12.15
CA MET A 42 -19.23 -3.96 11.20
C MET A 42 -19.21 -4.95 10.03
N ASP A 43 -20.16 -5.89 10.06
CA ASP A 43 -20.50 -6.76 8.94
C ASP A 43 -21.14 -5.90 7.82
N ILE A 44 -20.60 -6.04 6.60
CA ILE A 44 -20.77 -5.11 5.49
C ILE A 44 -22.13 -5.35 4.81
N ALA A 45 -23.12 -4.50 5.07
CA ALA A 45 -24.34 -4.43 4.27
C ALA A 45 -24.93 -3.02 4.09
N GLN A 46 -24.25 -1.96 4.55
CA GLN A 46 -24.72 -0.58 4.36
C GLN A 46 -23.55 0.34 3.97
N LYS A 47 -23.40 0.53 2.66
CA LYS A 47 -22.51 1.52 2.01
C LYS A 47 -22.78 2.96 2.48
N ASP A 48 -23.91 3.21 3.13
CA ASP A 48 -24.41 4.52 3.55
C ASP A 48 -23.87 5.02 4.92
N PHE A 49 -22.91 4.32 5.56
CA PHE A 49 -22.40 4.69 6.89
C PHE A 49 -20.92 5.07 6.97
N ILE A 50 -20.14 4.86 5.89
CA ILE A 50 -18.78 5.40 5.83
C ILE A 50 -18.92 6.87 5.46
N SER A 51 -18.51 7.77 6.38
CA SER A 51 -18.55 9.20 6.07
C SER A 51 -17.68 9.50 4.85
N GLU A 52 -18.10 10.45 4.01
CA GLU A 52 -17.33 10.87 2.82
C GLU A 52 -15.87 11.29 3.17
N ASN A 53 -15.59 11.57 4.44
CA ASN A 53 -14.28 12.00 4.95
C ASN A 53 -13.61 10.96 5.87
N ALA A 54 -14.08 9.71 5.92
CA ALA A 54 -13.55 8.71 6.86
C ALA A 54 -12.03 8.52 6.72
N LEU A 55 -11.52 8.55 5.48
CA LEU A 55 -10.08 8.48 5.22
C LEU A 55 -9.35 9.72 5.75
N HIS A 56 -9.88 10.92 5.52
CA HIS A 56 -9.30 12.16 6.06
C HIS A 56 -9.27 12.16 7.59
N ASP A 57 -10.32 11.68 8.24
CA ASP A 57 -10.39 11.61 9.70
C ASP A 57 -9.40 10.61 10.28
N ALA A 58 -9.22 9.45 9.63
CA ALA A 58 -8.19 8.48 10.01
C ALA A 58 -6.78 9.05 9.89
N VAL A 59 -6.50 9.80 8.81
CA VAL A 59 -5.23 10.52 8.65
C VAL A 59 -5.03 11.58 9.74
N ARG A 60 -6.06 12.39 10.05
CA ARG A 60 -5.98 13.38 11.14
C ARG A 60 -5.71 12.76 12.51
N ALA A 61 -6.18 11.53 12.72
CA ALA A 61 -5.94 10.77 13.93
C ALA A 61 -4.55 10.10 13.97
N ASN A 62 -3.75 10.20 12.89
CA ASN A 62 -2.53 9.43 12.68
C ASN A 62 -2.73 7.91 12.88
N ASP A 63 -3.89 7.39 12.46
CA ASP A 63 -4.23 5.98 12.59
C ASP A 63 -3.95 5.25 11.28
N LEU A 64 -2.68 4.89 11.08
CA LEU A 64 -2.23 4.19 9.87
C LEU A 64 -2.94 2.84 9.67
N GLU A 65 -3.33 2.13 10.74
CA GLU A 65 -4.10 0.88 10.62
C GLU A 65 -5.47 1.14 10.01
N THR A 66 -6.19 2.15 10.52
CA THR A 66 -7.50 2.52 9.98
C THR A 66 -7.36 3.07 8.55
N VAL A 67 -6.31 3.85 8.25
CA VAL A 67 -6.00 4.28 6.88
C VAL A 67 -5.81 3.08 5.95
N ARG A 68 -4.99 2.09 6.33
CA ARG A 68 -4.76 0.85 5.57
C ARG A 68 -6.05 0.08 5.36
N PHE A 69 -6.84 -0.07 6.41
CA PHE A 69 -8.13 -0.75 6.34
C PHE A 69 -9.07 -0.06 5.36
N LEU A 70 -9.27 1.25 5.49
CA LEU A 70 -10.17 2.04 4.65
C LEU A 70 -9.77 2.02 3.17
N VAL A 71 -8.48 2.18 2.88
CA VAL A 71 -7.95 2.05 1.51
C VAL A 71 -8.13 0.62 0.98
N GLY A 72 -7.91 -0.39 1.82
CA GLY A 72 -8.15 -1.80 1.48
C GLY A 72 -9.63 -2.13 1.22
N GLN A 73 -10.57 -1.35 1.76
CA GLN A 73 -12.00 -1.45 1.45
C GLN A 73 -12.41 -0.72 0.16
N GLY A 74 -11.45 -0.14 -0.57
CA GLY A 74 -11.70 0.52 -1.85
C GLY A 74 -12.25 1.94 -1.72
N ILE A 75 -12.01 2.63 -0.58
CA ILE A 75 -12.24 4.08 -0.53
C ILE A 75 -11.30 4.76 -1.52
N ASP A 76 -11.85 5.72 -2.28
CA ASP A 76 -11.06 6.54 -3.19
C ASP A 76 -10.05 7.41 -2.40
N VAL A 77 -8.78 7.05 -2.52
CA VAL A 77 -7.65 7.74 -1.88
C VAL A 77 -7.51 9.21 -2.32
N ASN A 78 -8.09 9.57 -3.47
CA ASN A 78 -8.05 10.91 -4.04
C ASN A 78 -9.30 11.75 -3.72
N SER A 79 -10.21 11.22 -2.91
CA SER A 79 -11.40 11.94 -2.48
C SER A 79 -11.02 13.25 -1.78
N LYS A 80 -11.75 14.30 -2.11
CA LYS A 80 -11.50 15.66 -1.61
C LYS A 80 -12.50 16.01 -0.52
N ASN A 81 -12.01 16.57 0.58
CA ASN A 81 -12.87 17.13 1.61
C ASN A 81 -13.46 18.49 1.18
N ILE A 82 -14.19 19.15 2.08
CA ILE A 82 -14.82 20.46 1.82
C ILE A 82 -13.85 21.58 1.42
N ASN A 83 -12.56 21.46 1.76
CA ASN A 83 -11.51 22.41 1.39
C ASN A 83 -10.80 22.03 0.08
N GLY A 84 -11.22 20.95 -0.58
CA GLY A 84 -10.55 20.43 -1.76
C GLY A 84 -9.30 19.59 -1.44
N SER A 85 -8.95 19.43 -0.15
CA SER A 85 -7.77 18.68 0.27
C SER A 85 -8.02 17.18 0.20
N THR A 86 -7.04 16.43 -0.31
CA THR A 86 -7.04 14.96 -0.28
C THR A 86 -6.51 14.45 1.05
N ALA A 87 -6.61 13.14 1.29
CA ALA A 87 -5.95 12.51 2.44
C ALA A 87 -4.43 12.76 2.46
N LEU A 88 -3.79 12.81 1.29
CA LEU A 88 -2.36 13.12 1.17
C LEU A 88 -2.01 14.54 1.60
N HIS A 89 -2.85 15.54 1.29
CA HIS A 89 -2.62 16.91 1.79
C HIS A 89 -2.57 16.94 3.32
N ILE A 90 -3.54 16.30 3.98
CA ILE A 90 -3.59 16.24 5.45
C ILE A 90 -2.37 15.51 6.01
N ALA A 91 -1.98 14.37 5.41
CA ALA A 91 -0.81 13.62 5.86
C ALA A 91 0.47 14.48 5.77
N VAL A 92 0.59 15.29 4.71
CA VAL A 92 1.71 16.21 4.52
C VAL A 92 1.66 17.38 5.50
N GLU A 93 0.50 18.02 5.70
CA GLU A 93 0.29 19.09 6.68
C GLU A 93 0.67 18.65 8.10
N LEU A 94 0.48 17.36 8.42
CA LEU A 94 0.83 16.76 9.70
C LEU A 94 2.26 16.19 9.74
N ASN A 95 3.00 16.25 8.63
CA ASN A 95 4.33 15.65 8.46
C ASN A 95 4.37 14.13 8.75
N GLU A 96 3.28 13.41 8.47
CA GLU A 96 3.18 11.97 8.68
C GLU A 96 3.76 11.23 7.47
N TYR A 97 5.07 11.00 7.49
CA TYR A 97 5.80 10.39 6.38
C TYR A 97 5.26 9.01 6.00
N GLU A 98 4.99 8.13 6.97
CA GLU A 98 4.55 6.76 6.67
C GLU A 98 3.13 6.72 6.10
N ILE A 99 2.22 7.57 6.58
CA ILE A 99 0.90 7.72 5.98
C ILE A 99 1.02 8.32 4.58
N SER A 100 1.84 9.36 4.40
CA SER A 100 2.07 9.98 3.09
C SER A 100 2.61 8.97 2.08
N LYS A 101 3.60 8.18 2.49
CA LYS A 101 4.20 7.11 1.68
C LYS A 101 3.16 6.05 1.34
N PHE A 102 2.41 5.55 2.32
CA PHE A 102 1.36 4.57 2.09
C PHE A 102 0.30 5.09 1.09
N LEU A 103 -0.19 6.32 1.27
CA LEU A 103 -1.18 6.92 0.38
C LEU A 103 -0.63 7.04 -1.05
N VAL A 104 0.62 7.49 -1.22
CA VAL A 104 1.28 7.60 -2.52
C VAL A 104 1.47 6.23 -3.18
N GLU A 105 1.91 5.22 -2.42
CA GLU A 105 2.04 3.84 -2.89
C GLU A 105 0.71 3.21 -3.30
N ASN A 106 -0.41 3.72 -2.76
CA ASN A 106 -1.77 3.31 -3.09
C ASN A 106 -2.49 4.27 -4.05
N GLY A 107 -1.75 5.07 -4.82
CA GLY A 107 -2.29 5.84 -5.94
C GLY A 107 -2.82 7.23 -5.57
N ALA A 108 -2.43 7.79 -4.43
CA ALA A 108 -2.70 9.20 -4.14
C ALA A 108 -1.97 10.11 -5.14
N SER A 109 -2.72 11.02 -5.74
CA SER A 109 -2.22 11.99 -6.71
C SER A 109 -1.42 13.08 -6.00
N VAL A 110 -0.10 13.05 -6.20
CA VAL A 110 0.87 13.99 -5.63
C VAL A 110 0.78 15.42 -6.18
N ASN A 111 0.04 15.62 -7.28
CA ASN A 111 -0.12 16.91 -7.97
C ASN A 111 -1.52 17.51 -7.84
N THR A 112 -2.38 16.89 -7.03
CA THR A 112 -3.73 17.43 -6.81
C THR A 112 -3.63 18.77 -6.12
N MET A 113 -4.36 19.78 -6.64
CA MET A 113 -4.53 21.06 -5.95
C MET A 113 -5.76 21.06 -5.06
N ASP A 114 -5.63 21.65 -3.89
CA ASP A 114 -6.76 22.01 -3.03
C ASP A 114 -7.44 23.33 -3.50
N LYS A 115 -8.40 23.86 -2.72
CA LYS A 115 -9.09 25.11 -3.08
C LYS A 115 -8.21 26.36 -2.93
N TYR A 116 -7.06 26.26 -2.28
CA TYR A 116 -6.08 27.34 -2.12
C TYR A 116 -4.98 27.31 -3.17
N MET A 117 -5.07 26.38 -4.14
CA MET A 117 -4.07 26.11 -5.17
C MET A 117 -2.77 25.54 -4.61
N ASP A 118 -2.82 24.98 -3.41
CA ASP A 118 -1.68 24.27 -2.83
C ASP A 118 -1.69 22.83 -3.32
N THR A 119 -0.51 22.34 -3.71
CA THR A 119 -0.25 20.92 -3.93
C THR A 119 0.43 20.34 -2.69
N PRO A 120 0.44 19.01 -2.50
CA PRO A 120 1.19 18.39 -1.41
C PRO A 120 2.67 18.82 -1.36
N LEU A 121 3.31 19.05 -2.51
CA LEU A 121 4.70 19.51 -2.53
C LEU A 121 4.83 20.98 -2.08
N LEU A 122 3.86 21.85 -2.40
CA LEU A 122 3.84 23.22 -1.90
C LEU A 122 3.68 23.25 -0.38
N ASP A 123 2.79 22.43 0.19
CA ASP A 123 2.64 22.28 1.64
C ASP A 123 3.95 21.81 2.30
N ALA A 124 4.50 20.68 1.82
CA ALA A 124 5.72 20.11 2.38
C ALA A 124 6.92 21.07 2.34
N THR A 125 7.11 21.79 1.23
CA THR A 125 8.24 22.73 1.10
C THR A 125 8.04 24.03 1.86
N ARG A 126 6.80 24.50 2.00
CA ARG A 126 6.45 25.68 2.80
C ARG A 126 6.81 25.48 4.27
N ASP A 127 6.56 24.29 4.79
CA ASP A 127 6.85 23.92 6.19
C ASP A 127 8.20 23.21 6.38
N ASN A 128 8.99 23.09 5.30
CA ASN A 128 10.35 22.54 5.30
C ASN A 128 10.44 21.05 5.71
N TYR A 129 9.44 20.25 5.33
CA TYR A 129 9.41 18.80 5.54
C TYR A 129 10.24 18.08 4.48
N THR A 130 11.54 17.96 4.72
CA THR A 130 12.53 17.44 3.74
C THR A 130 12.21 16.03 3.24
N GLU A 131 11.95 15.08 4.14
CA GLU A 131 11.75 13.68 3.74
C GLU A 131 10.41 13.49 3.01
N VAL A 132 9.36 14.18 3.44
CA VAL A 132 8.06 14.18 2.74
C VAL A 132 8.19 14.88 1.39
N SER A 133 8.90 16.01 1.31
CA SER A 133 9.19 16.68 0.03
C SER A 133 9.97 15.77 -0.92
N LYS A 134 10.95 15.03 -0.40
CA LYS A 134 11.74 14.06 -1.17
C LYS A 134 10.87 12.93 -1.70
N LEU A 135 10.03 12.33 -0.85
CA LEU A 135 9.03 11.34 -1.24
C LEU A 135 8.17 11.86 -2.40
N LEU A 136 7.56 13.04 -2.23
CA LEU A 136 6.67 13.63 -3.24
C LEU A 136 7.40 13.89 -4.56
N ILE A 137 8.60 14.48 -4.53
CA ILE A 137 9.41 14.73 -5.74
C ILE A 137 9.78 13.41 -6.43
N CYS A 138 10.18 12.39 -5.66
CA CYS A 138 10.52 11.08 -6.20
C CYS A 138 9.32 10.30 -6.73
N SER A 139 8.12 10.64 -6.27
CA SER A 139 6.85 10.13 -6.76
C SER A 139 6.23 10.98 -7.86
N GLY A 140 7.00 11.91 -8.46
CA GLY A 140 6.59 12.66 -9.64
C GLY A 140 5.83 13.96 -9.38
N ALA A 141 5.98 14.55 -8.19
CA ALA A 141 5.42 15.86 -7.91
C ALA A 141 6.02 16.93 -8.83
N GLU A 142 5.16 17.78 -9.41
CA GLU A 142 5.55 18.87 -10.27
C GLU A 142 6.32 19.93 -9.49
N ARG A 143 7.57 20.15 -9.87
CA ARG A 143 8.52 21.00 -9.12
C ARG A 143 8.39 22.50 -9.43
N ASN A 144 7.66 22.84 -10.49
CA ASN A 144 7.53 24.20 -11.03
C ASN A 144 6.14 24.81 -10.79
N VAL A 145 5.35 24.22 -9.88
CA VAL A 145 4.06 24.79 -9.45
C VAL A 145 4.26 26.05 -8.61
N VAL A 146 3.22 26.87 -8.51
CA VAL A 146 3.17 28.05 -7.66
C VAL A 146 1.84 28.12 -6.92
N ASP A 147 1.87 28.52 -5.65
CA ASP A 147 0.67 28.80 -4.88
C ASP A 147 0.01 30.13 -5.32
N LYS A 148 -1.11 30.47 -4.68
CA LYS A 148 -1.84 31.74 -4.92
C LYS A 148 -1.02 33.01 -4.64
N HIS A 149 0.09 32.91 -3.92
CA HIS A 149 1.01 34.00 -3.61
C HIS A 149 2.22 34.03 -4.56
N GLY A 150 2.27 33.12 -5.55
CA GLY A 150 3.39 32.99 -6.47
C GLY A 150 4.60 32.27 -5.86
N MET A 151 4.45 31.63 -4.71
CA MET A 151 5.52 30.85 -4.08
C MET A 151 5.59 29.47 -4.73
N SER A 152 6.76 29.12 -5.24
CA SER A 152 7.08 27.78 -5.74
C SER A 152 7.80 26.93 -4.69
N PRO A 153 7.87 25.59 -4.88
CA PRO A 153 8.68 24.72 -4.04
C PRO A 153 10.14 25.20 -3.91
N LEU A 154 10.71 25.72 -5.01
CA LEU A 154 12.05 26.30 -5.03
C LEU A 154 12.16 27.54 -4.14
N SER A 155 11.19 28.46 -4.23
CA SER A 155 11.20 29.69 -3.44
C SER A 155 11.00 29.43 -1.95
N ASN A 156 10.15 28.47 -1.58
CA ASN A 156 9.94 28.03 -0.21
C ASN A 156 11.23 27.40 0.36
N SER A 157 11.84 26.47 -0.38
CA SER A 157 13.09 25.81 0.03
C SER A 157 14.25 26.81 0.18
N ALA A 158 14.35 27.81 -0.70
CA ALA A 158 15.36 28.87 -0.61
C ALA A 158 15.14 29.78 0.61
N LYS A 159 13.89 30.17 0.88
CA LYS A 159 13.52 30.97 2.06
C LYS A 159 13.87 30.25 3.37
N SER A 160 13.65 28.94 3.41
CA SER A 160 13.98 28.07 4.55
C SER A 160 15.45 27.64 4.61
N LYS A 161 16.29 28.08 3.65
CA LYS A 161 17.71 27.72 3.52
C LYS A 161 17.98 26.21 3.44
N ASN A 162 17.03 25.44 2.91
CA ASN A 162 17.19 24.01 2.69
C ASN A 162 17.89 23.75 1.37
N PHE A 163 19.23 23.75 1.41
CA PHE A 163 20.05 23.59 0.21
C PHE A 163 19.88 22.24 -0.48
N ASP A 164 19.53 21.18 0.26
CA ASP A 164 19.35 19.85 -0.31
C ASP A 164 18.06 19.77 -1.12
N LEU A 165 16.94 20.32 -0.60
CA LEU A 165 15.73 20.49 -1.39
C LEU A 165 15.95 21.42 -2.59
N VAL A 166 16.70 22.52 -2.44
CA VAL A 166 17.02 23.40 -3.58
C VAL A 166 17.78 22.65 -4.67
N LYS A 167 18.78 21.83 -4.31
CA LYS A 167 19.54 21.02 -5.27
C LYS A 167 18.65 19.98 -5.94
N MET A 168 17.84 19.26 -5.16
CA MET A 168 16.93 18.22 -5.66
C MET A 168 15.86 18.81 -6.60
N ILE A 169 15.27 19.94 -6.23
CA ILE A 169 14.24 20.62 -7.03
C ILE A 169 14.81 21.08 -8.38
N ARG A 170 16.05 21.58 -8.41
CA ARG A 170 16.72 22.06 -9.63
C ARG A 170 17.37 20.97 -10.47
N ALA A 171 17.44 19.74 -9.98
CA ALA A 171 18.15 18.67 -10.67
C ALA A 171 17.43 18.24 -11.95
N ASP A 172 18.13 18.19 -13.08
CA ASP A 172 17.60 17.60 -14.31
C ASP A 172 17.43 16.09 -14.19
N ASN A 173 18.27 15.45 -13.36
CA ASN A 173 18.25 14.02 -13.08
C ASN A 173 17.98 13.78 -11.59
N LEU A 174 16.82 13.20 -11.29
CA LEU A 174 16.40 12.88 -9.91
C LEU A 174 16.91 11.52 -9.41
N ASN A 175 17.48 10.67 -10.29
CA ASN A 175 17.99 9.34 -9.92
C ASN A 175 18.95 9.34 -8.71
N PRO A 176 19.90 10.29 -8.56
CA PRO A 176 20.77 10.34 -7.38
C PRO A 176 20.02 10.55 -6.06
N TYR A 177 18.84 11.18 -6.09
CA TYR A 177 18.04 11.50 -4.92
C TYR A 177 16.99 10.42 -4.61
N CYS A 178 16.46 9.78 -5.65
CA CYS A 178 15.32 8.86 -5.57
C CYS A 178 15.72 7.39 -5.56
N ARG A 179 17.02 7.09 -5.64
CA ARG A 179 17.52 5.72 -5.46
C ARG A 179 17.51 5.37 -3.97
N ALA A 180 17.07 4.17 -3.64
CA ALA A 180 17.39 3.58 -2.33
C ALA A 180 18.92 3.63 -2.13
N PRO A 181 19.42 4.06 -0.97
CA PRO A 181 20.86 4.20 -0.76
C PRO A 181 21.57 2.90 -1.12
N LYS A 182 22.60 3.00 -1.98
CA LYS A 182 23.50 1.87 -2.23
C LYS A 182 24.19 1.56 -0.91
N LYS A 183 24.06 0.32 -0.42
CA LYS A 183 24.73 -0.20 0.79
C LYS A 183 26.28 -0.19 0.73
N THR A 184 26.92 0.56 -0.17
CA THR A 184 28.36 0.44 -0.44
C THR A 184 29.19 1.74 -0.39
N GLU A 185 28.64 2.91 -0.06
CA GLU A 185 29.48 4.13 0.07
C GLU A 185 29.31 4.91 1.39
N GLU A 186 28.62 4.35 2.39
CA GLU A 186 28.42 5.01 3.70
C GLU A 186 29.07 4.26 4.88
N VAL A 187 29.97 3.30 4.60
CA VAL A 187 30.68 2.50 5.63
C VAL A 187 32.07 3.08 5.95
N ALA A 188 32.45 4.20 5.34
CA ALA A 188 33.79 4.75 5.47
C ALA A 188 33.84 6.19 5.99
N GLU A 189 32.97 6.62 6.92
CA GLU A 189 33.32 7.77 7.76
C GLU A 189 32.65 7.91 9.14
N GLN A 190 31.87 6.94 9.61
CA GLN A 190 31.32 6.99 10.98
C GLN A 190 31.42 5.64 11.68
N VAL A 191 32.66 5.22 11.96
CA VAL A 191 32.96 4.28 13.04
C VAL A 191 33.84 5.01 14.03
N LYS A 192 33.19 5.70 14.98
CA LYS A 192 33.68 6.01 16.33
C LYS A 192 32.49 6.57 17.11
N GLU A 193 32.25 5.98 18.28
CA GLU A 193 31.28 6.38 19.32
C GLU A 193 29.81 6.06 18.93
N GLU A 194 29.03 5.24 19.64
CA GLU A 194 29.06 4.75 21.01
C GLU A 194 28.34 3.39 21.11
N GLN A 195 28.91 2.46 21.87
CA GLN A 195 28.14 1.45 22.58
C GLN A 195 27.63 2.09 23.86
N GLU A 196 26.32 2.18 24.07
CA GLU A 196 25.68 1.81 25.34
C GLU A 196 24.15 1.85 25.25
N THR A 197 23.56 0.71 25.63
CA THR A 197 22.31 0.52 26.38
C THR A 197 21.20 1.56 26.28
N THR A 198 20.01 1.12 25.88
CA THR A 198 18.80 1.29 26.72
C THR A 198 17.71 0.30 26.29
N GLU A 199 17.35 -0.60 27.21
CA GLU A 199 16.00 -1.16 27.27
C GLU A 199 15.02 0.00 27.48
N THR A 200 14.04 0.14 26.61
CA THR A 200 12.75 0.73 26.97
C THR A 200 11.63 -0.07 26.32
N ASN A 201 10.71 -0.50 27.18
CA ASN A 201 9.44 -1.10 26.81
C ASN A 201 8.59 -0.07 26.06
N GLU A 202 8.20 -0.39 24.82
CA GLU A 202 7.01 0.19 24.20
C GLU A 202 6.12 -0.93 23.65
N THR A 203 4.86 -0.80 24.01
CA THR A 203 3.80 -1.79 23.94
C THR A 203 3.22 -1.95 22.53
N ASN A 204 3.10 -3.22 22.12
CA ASN A 204 2.18 -3.77 21.12
C ASN A 204 2.25 -3.24 19.67
N ALA A 205 3.33 -3.59 18.98
CA ALA A 205 3.23 -4.11 17.61
C ALA A 205 4.21 -5.29 17.53
N VAL A 206 3.71 -6.53 17.56
CA VAL A 206 4.57 -7.72 17.37
C VAL A 206 4.86 -7.84 15.87
N VAL A 207 5.64 -6.88 15.37
CA VAL A 207 6.32 -6.96 14.08
C VAL A 207 7.21 -8.18 14.17
N PHE A 208 7.17 -9.06 13.14
CA PHE A 208 7.99 -10.26 13.05
C PHE A 208 9.45 -9.96 13.45
N VAL A 209 9.82 -10.25 14.70
CA VAL A 209 11.19 -10.06 15.15
C VAL A 209 12.02 -11.16 14.48
N GLY A 210 12.70 -10.81 13.38
CA GLY A 210 13.66 -11.66 12.69
C GLY A 210 13.26 -12.23 11.32
N LEU A 211 11.97 -12.37 10.97
CA LEU A 211 11.59 -12.97 9.66
C LEU A 211 11.99 -12.07 8.48
N TYR A 212 11.76 -10.76 8.59
CA TYR A 212 12.24 -9.80 7.59
C TYR A 212 13.76 -9.90 7.41
N ASP A 213 14.50 -9.93 8.53
CA ASP A 213 15.95 -9.98 8.52
C ASP A 213 16.47 -11.31 7.94
N ALA A 214 15.79 -12.43 8.22
CA ALA A 214 16.10 -13.73 7.66
C ALA A 214 15.90 -13.76 6.14
N LEU A 215 14.76 -13.26 5.66
CA LEU A 215 14.48 -13.16 4.23
C LEU A 215 15.45 -12.21 3.52
N MET A 216 15.75 -11.05 4.11
CA MET A 216 16.72 -10.11 3.54
C MET A 216 18.15 -10.68 3.56
N LYS A 217 18.52 -11.45 4.59
CA LYS A 217 19.83 -12.10 4.66
C LYS A 217 20.00 -13.11 3.53
N GLU A 218 18.95 -13.86 3.20
CA GLU A 218 18.98 -14.86 2.13
C GLU A 218 18.92 -14.22 0.74
N PHE A 219 17.97 -13.31 0.50
CA PHE A 219 17.58 -12.92 -0.85
C PHE A 219 18.03 -11.53 -1.29
N LYS A 220 18.77 -10.77 -0.46
CA LYS A 220 19.11 -9.38 -0.79
C LYS A 220 19.73 -9.21 -2.18
N ASP A 221 20.70 -10.06 -2.54
CA ASP A 221 21.38 -9.95 -3.84
C ASP A 221 20.51 -10.52 -4.98
N ASP A 222 19.74 -11.56 -4.69
CA ASP A 222 18.79 -12.15 -5.63
C ASP A 222 17.66 -11.18 -6.00
N PHE A 223 17.15 -10.41 -5.04
CA PHE A 223 16.14 -9.38 -5.30
C PHE A 223 16.63 -8.31 -6.25
N VAL A 224 17.92 -7.95 -6.20
CA VAL A 224 18.52 -7.04 -7.21
C VAL A 224 18.53 -7.71 -8.59
N LYS A 225 18.94 -8.98 -8.66
CA LYS A 225 19.02 -9.75 -9.92
C LYS A 225 17.65 -9.96 -10.56
N TRP A 226 16.63 -10.26 -9.78
CA TRP A 226 15.27 -10.56 -10.24
C TRP A 226 14.39 -9.31 -10.42
N ASN A 227 14.93 -8.12 -10.15
CA ASN A 227 14.16 -6.89 -10.07
C ASN A 227 12.95 -7.04 -9.13
N ALA A 228 13.20 -7.53 -7.92
CA ALA A 228 12.20 -7.78 -6.89
C ALA A 228 12.45 -6.94 -5.62
N THR A 229 11.44 -6.81 -4.77
CA THR A 229 11.49 -6.02 -3.52
C THR A 229 10.81 -6.76 -2.38
N LEU A 230 11.34 -6.63 -1.16
CA LEU A 230 10.70 -7.09 0.08
C LEU A 230 10.39 -5.89 0.99
N THR A 231 9.12 -5.69 1.34
CA THR A 231 8.72 -4.64 2.31
C THR A 231 8.77 -5.17 3.74
N LYS A 232 9.20 -4.34 4.69
CA LYS A 232 9.33 -4.72 6.10
C LYS A 232 7.97 -4.78 6.81
N ASP A 233 7.12 -3.80 6.54
CA ASP A 233 5.85 -3.62 7.26
C ASP A 233 4.83 -4.69 6.93
N ASP A 234 4.77 -5.11 5.66
CA ASP A 234 3.74 -6.03 5.16
C ASP A 234 4.32 -7.40 4.72
N LEU A 235 5.63 -7.63 4.94
CA LEU A 235 6.38 -8.81 4.46
C LEU A 235 5.98 -9.25 3.05
N LEU A 236 6.02 -8.29 2.13
CA LEU A 236 5.57 -8.45 0.75
C LEU A 236 6.78 -8.60 -0.17
N VAL A 237 6.94 -9.77 -0.78
CA VAL A 237 7.87 -9.94 -1.90
C VAL A 237 7.13 -9.61 -3.20
N ARG A 238 7.61 -8.63 -3.96
CA ARG A 238 7.07 -8.22 -5.25
C ARG A 238 8.10 -8.40 -6.35
N PHE A 239 7.73 -9.01 -7.46
CA PHE A 239 8.54 -9.07 -8.68
C PHE A 239 8.13 -7.96 -9.64
N ASN A 240 9.02 -7.00 -9.92
CA ASN A 240 8.70 -5.74 -10.60
C ASN A 240 8.94 -5.76 -12.13
N ASN A 241 9.20 -6.93 -12.73
CA ASN A 241 9.36 -7.07 -14.18
C ASN A 241 8.17 -7.84 -14.80
N PRO A 242 7.06 -7.17 -15.14
CA PRO A 242 5.87 -7.81 -15.71
C PRO A 242 6.14 -8.69 -16.94
N ALA A 243 7.06 -8.27 -17.80
CA ALA A 243 7.37 -8.96 -19.04
C ALA A 243 8.07 -10.31 -18.81
N ALA A 244 8.75 -10.46 -17.66
CA ALA A 244 9.35 -11.72 -17.27
C ALA A 244 8.35 -12.68 -16.63
N LEU A 245 7.19 -12.22 -16.13
CA LEU A 245 6.29 -13.06 -15.33
C LEU A 245 5.45 -14.04 -16.18
N PHE A 246 4.84 -13.54 -17.26
CA PHE A 246 3.92 -14.31 -18.10
C PHE A 246 4.23 -14.10 -19.59
N GLU A 247 3.98 -15.12 -20.40
CA GLU A 247 4.08 -15.00 -21.85
C GLU A 247 3.10 -13.95 -22.39
N VAL A 248 3.53 -13.17 -23.40
CA VAL A 248 2.70 -12.11 -23.98
C VAL A 248 1.42 -12.69 -24.56
N GLY A 249 0.27 -12.24 -24.04
CA GLY A 249 -1.05 -12.68 -24.50
C GLY A 249 -1.47 -14.08 -24.03
N LYS A 250 -0.70 -14.71 -23.14
CA LYS A 250 -1.05 -15.99 -22.51
C LYS A 250 -1.07 -15.89 -20.99
N ASN A 251 -1.56 -16.96 -20.37
CA ASN A 251 -1.56 -17.14 -18.92
C ASN A 251 -0.39 -18.01 -18.45
N ASP A 252 0.39 -18.57 -19.38
CA ASP A 252 1.51 -19.43 -19.08
C ASP A 252 2.66 -18.61 -18.47
N LEU A 253 3.32 -19.19 -17.47
CA LEU A 253 4.52 -18.60 -16.88
C LEU A 253 5.62 -18.58 -17.94
N ASN A 254 6.34 -17.48 -18.01
CA ASN A 254 7.50 -17.36 -18.87
C ASN A 254 8.67 -18.15 -18.28
N ASP A 255 9.46 -18.81 -19.14
CA ASP A 255 10.67 -19.56 -18.77
C ASP A 255 11.60 -18.80 -17.81
N GLU A 256 11.80 -17.49 -18.03
CA GLU A 256 12.60 -16.65 -17.15
C GLU A 256 12.06 -16.67 -15.71
N PHE A 257 10.76 -16.45 -15.52
CA PHE A 257 10.15 -16.43 -14.19
C PHE A 257 9.99 -17.81 -13.59
N THR A 258 9.78 -18.87 -14.39
CA THR A 258 9.88 -20.25 -13.86
C THR A 258 11.26 -20.56 -13.32
N GLY A 259 12.33 -20.07 -13.96
CA GLY A 259 13.69 -20.15 -13.44
C GLY A 259 13.88 -19.38 -12.13
N ILE A 260 13.30 -18.18 -12.02
CA ILE A 260 13.27 -17.40 -10.77
C ILE A 260 12.53 -18.17 -9.67
N LEU A 261 11.33 -18.68 -9.95
CA LEU A 261 10.51 -19.40 -8.97
C LEU A 261 11.19 -20.70 -8.51
N SER A 262 11.85 -21.42 -9.42
CA SER A 262 12.60 -22.65 -9.09
C SER A 262 13.76 -22.40 -8.13
N ASP A 263 14.35 -21.21 -8.16
CA ASP A 263 15.44 -20.80 -7.27
C ASP A 263 14.91 -20.17 -5.96
N PHE A 264 13.92 -19.28 -6.09
CA PHE A 264 13.32 -18.53 -4.98
C PHE A 264 12.52 -19.41 -4.02
N PHE A 265 11.56 -20.17 -4.55
CA PHE A 265 10.49 -20.72 -3.74
C PHE A 265 10.95 -21.80 -2.74
N PRO A 266 11.85 -22.74 -3.09
CA PRO A 266 12.35 -23.73 -2.12
C PRO A 266 13.10 -23.09 -0.95
N ARG A 267 13.92 -22.06 -1.24
CA ARG A 267 14.66 -21.31 -0.22
C ARG A 267 13.73 -20.46 0.64
N TYR A 268 12.69 -19.90 0.03
CA TYR A 268 11.68 -19.08 0.69
C TYR A 268 10.89 -19.93 1.69
N VAL A 269 10.38 -21.08 1.25
CA VAL A 269 9.64 -22.05 2.08
C VAL A 269 10.46 -22.46 3.30
N LYS A 270 11.74 -22.81 3.12
CA LYS A 270 12.63 -23.18 4.22
C LYS A 270 12.71 -22.10 5.32
N ILE A 271 12.78 -20.83 4.93
CA ILE A 271 12.84 -19.72 5.88
C ILE A 271 11.49 -19.52 6.56
N VAL A 272 10.40 -19.42 5.79
CA VAL A 272 9.08 -19.15 6.39
C VAL A 272 8.59 -20.28 7.27
N GLU A 273 9.05 -21.51 7.02
CA GLU A 273 8.73 -22.67 7.85
C GLU A 273 9.27 -22.53 9.28
N GLU A 274 10.45 -21.94 9.47
CA GLU A 274 11.00 -21.65 10.81
C GLU A 274 10.08 -20.74 11.63
N TYR A 275 9.25 -19.95 10.95
CA TYR A 275 8.30 -19.00 11.51
C TYR A 275 6.85 -19.46 11.41
N LYS A 276 6.58 -20.73 11.03
CA LYS A 276 5.22 -21.21 10.72
C LYS A 276 4.16 -21.01 11.81
N LYS A 277 4.57 -20.90 13.08
CA LYS A 277 3.67 -20.60 14.21
C LYS A 277 3.14 -19.16 14.22
N GLN A 278 3.84 -18.24 13.57
CA GLN A 278 3.49 -16.81 13.51
C GLN A 278 2.72 -16.47 12.22
N ILE A 279 2.72 -17.39 11.25
CA ILE A 279 2.15 -17.19 9.92
C ILE A 279 0.74 -17.79 9.89
N LYS A 280 -0.24 -16.96 9.54
CA LYS A 280 -1.63 -17.36 9.29
C LYS A 280 -1.78 -17.93 7.89
N GLU A 281 -1.28 -17.21 6.90
CA GLU A 281 -1.27 -17.61 5.50
C GLU A 281 -0.18 -16.84 4.74
N ILE A 282 0.20 -17.36 3.57
CA ILE A 282 1.03 -16.68 2.59
C ILE A 282 0.21 -16.53 1.31
N ARG A 283 -0.11 -15.30 0.95
CA ARG A 283 -0.91 -14.98 -0.22
C ARG A 283 -0.01 -14.82 -1.44
N ILE A 284 -0.31 -15.58 -2.49
CA ILE A 284 0.23 -15.40 -3.83
C ILE A 284 -0.79 -14.56 -4.58
N GLU A 285 -0.53 -13.27 -4.70
CA GLU A 285 -1.45 -12.28 -5.25
C GLU A 285 -1.09 -12.00 -6.71
N GLY A 286 -1.99 -12.35 -7.63
CA GLY A 286 -1.86 -11.99 -9.04
C GLY A 286 -2.65 -10.72 -9.30
N HIS A 287 -2.07 -9.76 -10.01
CA HIS A 287 -2.72 -8.48 -10.33
C HIS A 287 -2.92 -8.31 -11.83
N SER A 288 -4.11 -7.82 -12.21
CA SER A 288 -4.45 -7.45 -13.58
C SER A 288 -5.34 -6.21 -13.62
N SER A 289 -4.97 -5.21 -14.44
CA SER A 289 -5.81 -4.04 -14.72
C SER A 289 -5.67 -3.55 -16.17
N SER A 290 -5.77 -4.49 -17.13
CA SER A 290 -5.65 -4.20 -18.55
C SER A 290 -6.90 -3.50 -19.09
N GLU A 291 -6.70 -2.62 -20.08
CA GLU A 291 -7.80 -2.13 -20.92
C GLU A 291 -8.12 -3.12 -22.05
N TYR A 292 -9.40 -3.33 -22.29
CA TYR A 292 -9.90 -4.16 -23.40
C TYR A 292 -10.75 -3.28 -24.31
N GLU A 293 -10.22 -2.89 -25.48
CA GLU A 293 -10.95 -2.07 -26.46
C GLU A 293 -12.23 -2.76 -26.96
N SER A 294 -12.22 -4.09 -27.03
CA SER A 294 -13.34 -4.91 -27.47
C SER A 294 -14.43 -5.12 -26.41
N VAL A 295 -14.20 -4.70 -25.16
CA VAL A 295 -15.15 -4.88 -24.05
C VAL A 295 -15.72 -3.51 -23.66
N PRO A 296 -17.03 -3.26 -23.85
CA PRO A 296 -17.57 -1.91 -23.76
C PRO A 296 -17.84 -1.45 -22.33
N THR A 297 -18.12 -2.36 -21.39
CA THR A 297 -18.52 -1.97 -20.03
C THR A 297 -17.37 -2.09 -19.02
N LYS A 298 -17.35 -1.20 -18.02
CA LYS A 298 -16.38 -1.25 -16.92
C LYS A 298 -16.52 -2.53 -16.08
N GLU A 299 -17.75 -3.01 -15.91
CA GLU A 299 -18.05 -4.22 -15.14
C GLU A 299 -17.52 -5.49 -15.82
N GLU A 300 -17.72 -5.65 -17.13
CA GLU A 300 -17.16 -6.78 -17.87
C GLU A 300 -15.61 -6.75 -17.91
N LYS A 301 -15.02 -5.54 -17.99
CA LYS A 301 -13.56 -5.37 -17.90
C LYS A 301 -13.03 -5.79 -16.53
N TYR A 302 -13.70 -5.38 -15.46
CA TYR A 302 -13.34 -5.79 -14.09
C TYR A 302 -13.40 -7.32 -13.95
N LEU A 303 -14.50 -7.95 -14.36
CA LEU A 303 -14.65 -9.41 -14.29
C LEU A 303 -13.56 -10.15 -15.10
N LEU A 304 -13.18 -9.63 -16.27
CA LEU A 304 -12.14 -10.23 -17.09
C LEU A 304 -10.76 -10.10 -16.44
N ASN A 305 -10.45 -8.93 -15.88
CA ASN A 305 -9.23 -8.70 -15.14
C ASN A 305 -9.17 -9.51 -13.84
N GLU A 306 -10.27 -9.62 -13.09
CA GLU A 306 -10.40 -10.46 -11.90
C GLU A 306 -10.12 -11.92 -12.23
N LYS A 307 -10.76 -12.45 -13.28
CA LYS A 307 -10.49 -13.81 -13.78
C LYS A 307 -9.03 -14.00 -14.16
N LEU A 308 -8.45 -13.08 -14.92
CA LEU A 308 -7.06 -13.17 -15.38
C LEU A 308 -6.08 -13.10 -14.20
N SER A 309 -6.31 -12.19 -13.25
CA SER A 309 -5.51 -12.03 -12.05
C SER A 309 -5.52 -13.29 -11.18
N THR A 310 -6.69 -13.95 -11.06
CA THR A 310 -6.86 -15.22 -10.36
C THR A 310 -6.09 -16.34 -11.06
N GLN A 311 -6.25 -16.48 -12.38
CA GLN A 311 -5.54 -17.49 -13.17
C GLN A 311 -4.02 -17.35 -13.06
N ARG A 312 -3.51 -16.12 -13.05
CA ARG A 312 -2.10 -15.83 -12.85
C ARG A 312 -1.62 -16.25 -11.46
N ALA A 313 -2.36 -15.90 -10.41
CA ALA A 313 -2.05 -16.30 -9.04
C ALA A 313 -2.01 -17.84 -8.89
N GLU A 314 -2.98 -18.53 -9.48
CA GLU A 314 -3.06 -19.99 -9.49
C GLU A 314 -1.90 -20.62 -10.26
N ALA A 315 -1.55 -20.10 -11.45
CA ALA A 315 -0.43 -20.60 -12.24
C ALA A 315 0.89 -20.51 -11.45
N VAL A 316 1.14 -19.37 -10.80
CA VAL A 316 2.32 -19.18 -9.95
C VAL A 316 2.31 -20.15 -8.78
N ARG A 317 1.20 -20.24 -8.04
CA ARG A 317 1.08 -21.15 -6.89
C ARG A 317 1.33 -22.59 -7.33
N ASN A 318 0.69 -23.03 -8.39
CA ASN A 318 0.77 -24.41 -8.86
C ASN A 318 2.19 -24.76 -9.27
N TYR A 319 2.85 -23.89 -10.04
CA TYR A 319 4.25 -24.11 -10.41
C TYR A 319 5.16 -24.13 -9.17
N ALA A 320 5.06 -23.08 -8.34
CA ALA A 320 5.87 -22.94 -7.14
C ALA A 320 5.72 -24.15 -6.21
N VAL A 321 4.49 -24.56 -5.87
CA VAL A 321 4.24 -25.66 -4.95
C VAL A 321 4.51 -27.03 -5.58
N ASN A 322 4.02 -27.29 -6.79
CA ASN A 322 4.01 -28.65 -7.35
C ASN A 322 5.28 -29.01 -8.12
N ASP A 323 5.95 -28.01 -8.70
CA ASP A 323 7.08 -28.22 -9.61
C ASP A 323 8.43 -27.83 -9.01
N THR A 324 8.46 -27.01 -7.95
CA THR A 324 9.74 -26.60 -7.31
C THR A 324 10.05 -27.31 -5.99
N LEU A 325 9.03 -27.84 -5.28
CA LEU A 325 9.23 -28.54 -4.00
C LEU A 325 9.32 -30.06 -4.19
N PRO A 326 10.14 -30.77 -3.39
CA PRO A 326 10.18 -32.23 -3.39
C PRO A 326 8.82 -32.83 -2.99
N LYS A 327 8.37 -33.86 -3.71
CA LYS A 327 7.06 -34.52 -3.47
C LYS A 327 7.04 -35.47 -2.27
N ASP A 328 8.17 -35.66 -1.60
CA ASP A 328 8.36 -36.68 -0.57
C ASP A 328 8.43 -36.11 0.87
N ASP A 329 7.87 -34.91 1.11
CA ASP A 329 8.01 -34.23 2.40
C ASP A 329 6.75 -34.23 3.28
N LYS A 330 6.98 -34.34 4.59
CA LYS A 330 5.97 -34.43 5.66
C LYS A 330 5.18 -33.13 5.87
N ASP A 331 5.59 -32.05 5.22
CA ASP A 331 5.03 -30.71 5.40
C ASP A 331 4.30 -30.19 4.13
N GLN A 332 4.05 -31.04 3.12
CA GLN A 332 3.24 -30.68 1.94
C GLN A 332 1.83 -30.21 2.33
N GLU A 333 1.23 -30.81 3.36
CA GLU A 333 -0.06 -30.39 3.90
C GLU A 333 0.01 -28.96 4.45
N TRP A 334 1.08 -28.59 5.14
CA TRP A 334 1.27 -27.23 5.65
C TRP A 334 1.45 -26.23 4.51
N VAL A 335 2.24 -26.57 3.50
CA VAL A 335 2.41 -25.71 2.31
C VAL A 335 1.06 -25.50 1.62
N ASP A 336 0.27 -26.56 1.43
CA ASP A 336 -1.03 -26.46 0.76
C ASP A 336 -2.06 -25.66 1.57
N GLN A 337 -2.02 -25.76 2.89
CA GLN A 337 -2.86 -24.99 3.80
C GLN A 337 -2.42 -23.52 3.91
N THR A 338 -1.11 -23.26 3.85
CA THR A 338 -0.55 -21.92 4.12
C THR A 338 -0.48 -21.06 2.86
N PHE A 339 -0.07 -21.62 1.72
CA PHE A 339 0.08 -20.87 0.47
C PHE A 339 -1.24 -20.85 -0.29
N LYS A 340 -1.82 -19.66 -0.46
CA LYS A 340 -3.12 -19.44 -1.10
C LYS A 340 -3.00 -18.45 -2.25
N SER A 341 -3.68 -18.71 -3.35
CA SER A 341 -3.71 -17.82 -4.52
C SER A 341 -4.90 -16.88 -4.46
N TYR A 342 -4.67 -15.59 -4.75
CA TYR A 342 -5.70 -14.55 -4.78
C TYR A 342 -5.57 -13.73 -6.06
N GLY A 343 -6.68 -13.54 -6.78
CA GLY A 343 -6.78 -12.60 -7.88
C GLY A 343 -7.13 -11.20 -7.38
N MET A 344 -6.33 -10.23 -7.79
CA MET A 344 -6.50 -8.83 -7.42
C MET A 344 -6.78 -8.01 -8.68
N SER A 345 -7.97 -7.42 -8.77
CA SER A 345 -8.36 -6.54 -9.87
C SER A 345 -8.84 -5.19 -9.36
N SER A 346 -8.54 -4.14 -10.11
CA SER A 346 -9.09 -2.80 -9.93
C SER A 346 -10.14 -2.54 -11.01
N SER A 347 -11.23 -1.85 -10.65
CA SER A 347 -12.25 -1.41 -11.59
C SER A 347 -11.78 -0.30 -12.52
N GLU A 348 -10.72 0.42 -12.13
CA GLU A 348 -10.08 1.44 -12.95
C GLU A 348 -8.65 1.00 -13.33
N PRO A 349 -8.21 1.22 -14.59
CA PRO A 349 -6.86 0.88 -15.02
C PRO A 349 -5.84 1.71 -14.25
N ILE A 350 -4.75 1.07 -13.83
CA ILE A 350 -3.63 1.79 -13.22
C ILE A 350 -2.85 2.43 -14.37
N LEU A 351 -2.86 3.75 -14.44
CA LEU A 351 -2.22 4.52 -15.51
C LEU A 351 -0.95 5.21 -15.01
N ASN A 352 0.02 5.36 -15.91
CA ASN A 352 1.14 6.26 -15.75
C ASN A 352 0.65 7.73 -15.84
N PRO A 353 1.47 8.71 -15.41
CA PRO A 353 1.13 10.13 -15.53
C PRO A 353 0.82 10.60 -16.96
N ASP A 354 1.34 9.90 -17.97
CA ASP A 354 1.09 10.17 -19.39
C ASP A 354 -0.23 9.55 -19.92
N GLY A 355 -1.01 8.90 -19.04
CA GLY A 355 -2.27 8.24 -19.37
C GLY A 355 -2.10 6.86 -20.02
N SER A 356 -0.86 6.38 -20.23
CA SER A 356 -0.61 5.00 -20.68
C SER A 356 -0.83 3.99 -19.56
N GLU A 357 -1.15 2.74 -19.88
CA GLU A 357 -1.23 1.66 -18.88
C GLU A 357 0.09 1.56 -18.11
N ASN A 358 0.03 1.62 -16.78
CA ASN A 358 1.18 1.36 -15.93
C ASN A 358 1.42 -0.15 -15.85
N ALA A 359 2.11 -0.69 -16.87
CA ALA A 359 2.34 -2.13 -16.99
C ALA A 359 2.97 -2.77 -15.73
N VAL A 360 3.80 -2.03 -14.99
CA VAL A 360 4.48 -2.50 -13.76
C VAL A 360 3.48 -2.79 -12.64
N PHE A 361 2.52 -1.90 -12.43
CA PHE A 361 1.50 -2.08 -11.41
C PHE A 361 0.31 -2.89 -11.94
N SER A 362 -0.03 -2.75 -13.22
CA SER A 362 -1.16 -3.44 -13.84
C SER A 362 -0.95 -4.94 -13.97
N ARG A 363 0.30 -5.44 -13.92
CA ARG A 363 0.63 -6.85 -14.17
C ARG A 363 1.77 -7.29 -13.25
N ARG A 364 1.41 -7.81 -12.09
CA ARG A 364 2.40 -8.22 -11.08
C ARG A 364 1.95 -9.45 -10.31
N VAL A 365 2.93 -10.10 -9.69
CA VAL A 365 2.76 -11.22 -8.77
C VAL A 365 3.48 -10.88 -7.48
N GLU A 366 2.80 -11.10 -6.37
CA GLU A 366 3.31 -10.80 -5.04
C GLU A 366 3.15 -11.98 -4.08
N PHE A 367 4.08 -12.13 -3.14
CA PHE A 367 3.99 -13.09 -2.03
C PHE A 367 3.89 -12.29 -0.73
N ARG A 368 2.72 -12.30 -0.10
CA ARG A 368 2.43 -11.57 1.13
C ARG A 368 2.31 -12.51 2.31
N ILE A 369 3.08 -12.29 3.36
CA ILE A 369 2.95 -13.06 4.60
C ILE A 369 1.94 -12.38 5.53
N VAL A 370 0.91 -13.11 5.94
CA VAL A 370 -0.11 -12.64 6.88
C VAL A 370 0.15 -13.26 8.25
N GLN A 371 0.19 -12.44 9.30
CA GLN A 371 0.39 -12.88 10.68
C GLN A 371 -0.87 -13.50 11.29
N ASN A 372 -0.64 -14.39 12.27
CA ASN A 372 -1.67 -14.74 13.25
C ASN A 372 -2.02 -13.50 14.09
N GLU A 373 -3.30 -13.24 14.28
CA GLU A 373 -3.76 -12.30 15.29
C GLU A 373 -3.40 -12.89 16.67
N LEU A 374 -2.68 -12.13 17.50
CA LEU A 374 -2.30 -12.54 18.86
C LEU A 374 -3.51 -12.56 19.81
#